data_AF-A0A850NVG4-F1
#
_entry.id   AF-A0A850NVG4-F1
#
_cell.length_a   1.000
_cell.length_b   1.000
_cell.length_c   1.000
_cell.angle_alpha   90.00
_cell.angle_beta   90.00
_cell.angle_gamma   90.00
#
_symmetry.space_group_name_H-M   'P 1'
#
loop_
_entity.id
_entity.type
_entity.pdbx_description
1 polymer ?
#
loop_
_entity_poly.entity_id
_entity_poly.type
_entity_poly.pdbx_seq_one_letter_code
_entity_poly.pdbx_strand_id
1 'polypeptide(L)'
;MMSFTPLKKALIWGTCLLGLLLCIPNFVRQPTPSTPWRQIHLGLDLRGGSYLLLQVDLAALERDRLATLTDNVRASLLAAGLGYRNLTADSAAHAVTFTPRSPEESTPDLAAIAKMPRAVPGEFDAAARPDG
;
A
#
# COMPACT_ATOMS: atom_id res chain seq x y z
N MET A 1 -56.21 39.85 10.24
CA MET A 1 -55.21 38.88 10.74
C MET A 1 -55.67 37.48 10.33
N MET A 2 -54.94 36.78 9.44
CA MET A 2 -55.34 35.45 8.96
C MET A 2 -55.15 34.40 10.07
N SER A 3 -56.23 34.03 10.73
CA SER A 3 -56.25 32.98 11.75
C SER A 3 -56.18 31.61 11.07
N PHE A 4 -54.99 31.01 11.05
CA PHE A 4 -54.83 29.62 10.62
C PHE A 4 -55.57 28.68 11.58
N THR A 5 -56.32 27.73 11.01
CA THR A 5 -57.03 26.69 11.78
C THR A 5 -56.05 25.96 12.70
N PRO A 6 -56.37 25.76 13.99
CA PRO A 6 -55.46 25.11 14.95
C PRO A 6 -55.01 23.72 14.47
N LEU A 7 -55.89 23.01 13.75
CA LEU A 7 -55.59 21.71 13.14
C LEU A 7 -54.43 21.77 12.13
N LYS A 8 -54.38 22.80 11.28
CA LYS A 8 -53.30 22.97 10.29
C LYS A 8 -51.97 23.22 10.99
N LYS A 9 -51.96 24.02 12.07
CA LYS A 9 -50.75 24.27 12.87
C LYS A 9 -50.27 23.01 13.57
N ALA A 10 -51.19 22.22 14.13
CA ALA A 10 -50.88 20.95 14.79
C ALA A 10 -50.28 19.94 13.79
N LEU A 11 -50.83 19.87 12.57
CA LEU A 11 -50.31 19.00 11.52
C LEU A 11 -48.87 19.38 11.12
N ILE A 12 -48.61 20.68 10.92
CA ILE A 12 -47.29 21.19 10.55
C ILE A 12 -46.26 20.84 11.64
N TRP A 13 -46.57 21.14 12.91
CA TRP A 13 -45.70 20.78 14.03
C TRP A 13 -45.50 19.27 14.16
N GLY A 14 -46.55 18.48 13.94
CA GLY A 14 -46.48 17.02 13.96
C GLY A 14 -45.53 16.48 12.89
N THR A 15 -45.63 16.96 11.65
CA THR A 15 -44.75 16.52 10.56
C THR A 15 -43.30 16.93 10.80
N CYS A 16 -43.04 18.15 11.29
CA CYS A 16 -41.69 18.60 11.64
C CYS A 16 -41.07 17.72 12.75
N LEU A 17 -41.83 17.45 13.82
CA LEU A 17 -41.36 16.63 14.94
C LEU A 17 -41.10 15.18 14.50
N LEU A 18 -41.96 14.62 13.65
CA LEU A 18 -41.80 13.28 13.11
C LEU A 18 -40.55 13.17 12.22
N GLY A 19 -40.30 14.16 11.37
CA GLY A 19 -39.08 14.21 10.55
C GLY A 19 -37.80 14.24 11.41
N LEU A 20 -37.79 15.06 12.46
CA LEU A 20 -36.71 15.10 13.44
C LEU A 20 -36.49 13.73 14.11
N LEU A 21 -37.57 13.10 14.59
CA LEU A 21 -37.50 11.79 15.26
C LEU A 21 -36.90 10.70 14.35
N LEU A 22 -37.26 10.71 13.07
CA LEU A 22 -36.75 9.76 12.07
C LEU A 22 -35.28 9.99 11.71
N CYS A 23 -34.77 11.22 11.86
CA CYS A 23 -33.37 11.55 11.58
C CYS A 23 -32.42 11.17 12.72
N ILE A 24 -32.88 11.12 13.98
CA ILE A 24 -32.07 10.80 15.18
C ILE A 24 -31.16 9.56 15.02
N PRO A 25 -31.65 8.38 14.56
CA PRO A 25 -30.80 7.18 14.48
C PRO A 25 -29.64 7.30 13.49
N ASN A 26 -29.70 8.23 12.53
CA ASN A 26 -28.60 8.45 11.59
C ASN A 26 -27.38 9.13 12.25
N PHE A 27 -27.57 9.80 13.40
CA PHE A 27 -26.48 10.41 14.17
C PHE A 27 -25.87 9.44 15.20
N VAL A 28 -26.52 8.30 15.47
CA VAL A 28 -26.05 7.30 16.44
C VAL A 28 -25.26 6.22 15.70
N ARG A 29 -23.98 6.03 16.06
CA ARG A 29 -23.07 5.07 15.39
C ARG A 29 -23.41 3.60 15.66
N GLN A 30 -24.08 3.30 16.78
CA GLN A 30 -24.49 1.96 17.19
C GLN A 30 -25.91 2.02 17.77
N PRO A 31 -26.96 1.90 16.95
CA PRO A 31 -28.32 1.82 17.46
C PRO A 31 -28.51 0.52 18.26
N THR A 32 -29.15 0.61 19.42
CA THR A 32 -29.59 -0.55 20.19
C THR A 32 -30.46 -1.47 19.32
N PRO A 33 -30.37 -2.81 19.49
CA PRO A 33 -31.06 -3.79 18.64
C PRO A 33 -32.60 -3.71 18.72
N SER A 34 -33.18 -2.92 19.63
CA SER A 34 -34.62 -2.66 19.73
C SER A 34 -35.13 -1.56 18.79
N THR A 35 -34.29 -1.00 17.92
CA THR A 35 -34.69 0.08 17.02
C THR A 35 -35.47 -0.51 15.84
N PRO A 36 -36.76 -0.16 15.61
CA PRO A 36 -37.61 -0.84 14.62
C PRO A 36 -37.23 -0.56 13.16
N TRP A 37 -36.33 0.39 12.91
CA TRP A 37 -35.94 0.88 11.59
C TRP A 37 -34.45 0.67 11.36
N ARG A 38 -34.11 0.15 10.18
CA ARG A 38 -32.71 -0.05 9.74
C ARG A 38 -32.07 1.31 9.48
N GLN A 39 -30.86 1.51 9.99
CA GLN A 39 -30.04 2.67 9.66
C GLN A 39 -29.83 2.71 8.14
N ILE A 40 -30.15 3.84 7.50
CA ILE A 40 -29.87 4.02 6.08
C ILE A 40 -28.36 3.95 5.93
N HIS A 41 -27.86 3.09 5.04
CA HIS A 41 -26.44 3.01 4.77
C HIS A 41 -26.03 4.28 4.02
N LEU A 42 -25.62 5.32 4.75
CA LEU A 42 -25.06 6.53 4.14
C LEU A 42 -23.89 6.10 3.24
N GLY A 43 -23.94 6.50 1.97
CA GLY A 43 -22.88 6.22 1.00
C GLY A 43 -21.53 6.76 1.47
N LEU A 44 -20.46 6.27 0.85
CA LEU A 44 -19.07 6.60 1.19
C LEU A 44 -18.81 8.12 1.27
N ASP A 45 -19.44 8.88 0.37
CA ASP A 45 -19.35 10.35 0.28
C ASP A 45 -19.84 11.05 1.56
N LEU A 46 -20.92 10.55 2.16
CA LEU A 46 -21.47 11.08 3.41
C LEU A 46 -20.82 10.47 4.68
N ARG A 47 -20.03 9.40 4.54
CA ARG A 47 -19.26 8.77 5.63
C ARG A 47 -17.81 9.25 5.69
N GLY A 48 -17.34 10.04 4.71
CA GLY A 48 -16.03 10.70 4.74
C GLY A 48 -14.84 9.74 4.65
N GLY A 49 -14.95 8.65 3.87
CA GLY A 49 -13.83 7.73 3.63
C GLY A 49 -13.35 7.82 2.18
N SER A 50 -12.21 8.46 1.90
CA SER A 50 -11.64 8.43 0.55
C SER A 50 -11.09 7.04 0.26
N TYR A 51 -11.63 6.37 -0.77
CA TYR A 51 -11.05 5.14 -1.31
C TYR A 51 -9.81 5.53 -2.12
N LEU A 52 -8.63 5.57 -1.49
CA LEU A 52 -7.36 5.61 -2.20
C LEU A 52 -7.20 4.26 -2.90
N LEU A 53 -7.66 4.17 -4.15
CA LEU A 53 -7.19 3.15 -5.08
C LEU A 53 -5.72 3.45 -5.33
N LEU A 54 -4.86 2.87 -4.49
CA LEU A 54 -3.44 2.80 -4.77
C LEU A 54 -3.26 1.81 -5.92
N GLN A 55 -3.36 2.31 -7.15
CA GLN A 55 -2.99 1.53 -8.32
C GLN A 55 -1.46 1.42 -8.30
N VAL A 56 -0.98 0.33 -7.70
CA VAL A 56 0.44 0.01 -7.68
C VAL A 56 0.83 -0.46 -9.08
N ASP A 57 1.65 0.33 -9.77
CA ASP A 57 2.30 -0.10 -11.00
C ASP A 57 3.40 -1.11 -10.64
N LEU A 58 3.09 -2.40 -10.80
CA LEU A 58 4.01 -3.49 -10.51
C LEU A 58 5.28 -3.42 -11.36
N ALA A 59 5.17 -2.94 -12.61
CA ALA A 59 6.32 -2.82 -13.50
C ALA A 59 7.25 -1.67 -13.08
N ALA A 60 6.71 -0.62 -12.47
CA ALA A 60 7.52 0.43 -11.84
C ALA A 60 8.20 -0.08 -10.57
N LEU A 61 7.48 -0.81 -9.72
CA LEU A 61 8.01 -1.38 -8.49
C LEU A 61 9.14 -2.38 -8.75
N GLU A 62 9.00 -3.22 -9.78
CA GLU A 62 10.01 -4.20 -10.13
C GLU A 62 11.32 -3.54 -10.59
N ARG A 63 11.23 -2.52 -11.45
CA ARG A 63 12.40 -1.74 -11.89
C ARG A 63 13.08 -1.03 -10.73
N ASP A 64 12.30 -0.43 -9.83
CA ASP A 64 12.82 0.23 -8.63
C ASP A 64 13.50 -0.76 -7.68
N ARG A 65 12.94 -1.97 -7.56
CA ARG A 65 13.55 -3.04 -6.77
C ARG A 65 14.87 -3.52 -7.38
N LEU A 66 14.93 -3.74 -8.69
CA LEU A 66 16.17 -4.13 -9.39
C LEU A 66 17.25 -3.05 -9.29
N ALA A 67 16.87 -1.78 -9.41
CA ALA A 67 17.79 -0.65 -9.23
C ALA A 67 18.35 -0.63 -7.80
N THR A 68 17.47 -0.72 -6.80
CA THR A 68 17.83 -0.78 -5.38
C THR A 68 18.76 -1.97 -5.09
N LEU A 69 18.47 -3.14 -5.66
CA LEU A 69 19.29 -4.34 -5.46
C LEU A 69 20.69 -4.15 -6.07
N THR A 70 20.77 -3.54 -7.26
CA THR A 70 22.04 -3.21 -7.93
C THR A 70 22.88 -2.24 -7.10
N ASP A 71 22.27 -1.21 -6.52
CA ASP A 71 22.96 -0.25 -5.66
C ASP A 71 23.42 -0.89 -4.35
N ASN A 72 22.63 -1.79 -3.77
CA ASN A 72 23.03 -2.53 -2.58
C ASN A 72 24.21 -3.47 -2.87
N VAL A 73 24.23 -4.15 -4.03
CA VAL A 73 25.36 -5.01 -4.45
C VAL A 73 26.61 -4.17 -4.63
N ARG A 74 26.49 -3.01 -5.29
CA ARG A 74 27.59 -2.06 -5.43
C ARG A 74 28.13 -1.63 -4.07
N ALA A 75 27.25 -1.21 -3.16
CA ALA A 75 27.64 -0.73 -1.84
C ALA A 75 28.30 -1.82 -1.00
N SER A 76 27.80 -3.06 -1.04
CA SER A 76 28.36 -4.18 -0.27
C SER A 76 29.74 -4.61 -0.77
N LEU A 77 29.94 -4.69 -2.09
CA LEU A 77 31.23 -5.03 -2.69
C LEU A 77 32.27 -3.94 -2.38
N LEU A 78 31.91 -2.67 -2.53
CA LEU A 78 32.81 -1.56 -2.22
C LEU A 78 33.14 -1.47 -0.72
N ALA A 79 32.17 -1.71 0.17
CA ALA A 79 32.40 -1.75 1.61
C ALA A 79 33.35 -2.89 2.03
N ALA A 80 33.36 -4.00 1.29
CA ALA A 80 34.29 -5.10 1.47
C ALA A 80 35.66 -4.87 0.79
N GLY A 81 35.85 -3.75 0.07
CA GLY A 81 37.07 -3.48 -0.71
C GLY A 81 37.17 -4.28 -2.01
N LEU A 82 36.10 -4.97 -2.39
CA LEU A 82 36.03 -5.85 -3.55
C LEU A 82 35.67 -5.05 -4.81
N GLY A 83 36.27 -5.42 -5.94
CA GLY A 83 36.02 -4.77 -7.20
C GLY A 83 35.03 -5.51 -8.08
N TYR A 84 34.18 -4.77 -8.79
CA TYR A 84 33.29 -5.34 -9.80
C TYR A 84 33.49 -4.69 -11.16
N ARG A 85 33.16 -5.43 -12.21
CA ARG A 85 33.11 -4.98 -13.61
C ARG A 85 31.74 -5.30 -14.17
N ASN A 86 31.25 -4.47 -15.11
CA ASN A 86 30.00 -4.72 -15.84
C ASN A 86 28.78 -5.03 -14.95
N LEU A 87 28.61 -4.30 -13.84
CA LEU A 87 27.42 -4.45 -13.00
C LEU A 87 26.19 -3.96 -13.76
N THR A 88 25.30 -4.89 -14.12
CA THR A 88 24.10 -4.62 -14.91
C THR A 88 22.89 -5.30 -14.29
N ALA A 89 21.75 -4.62 -14.34
CA ALA A 89 20.45 -5.18 -14.00
C ALA A 89 19.76 -5.65 -15.27
N ASP A 90 19.45 -6.94 -15.33
CA ASP A 90 18.63 -7.53 -16.38
C ASP A 90 17.18 -7.61 -15.90
N SER A 91 16.35 -6.72 -16.43
CA SER A 91 14.91 -6.70 -16.14
C SER A 91 14.15 -7.88 -16.76
N ALA A 92 14.65 -8.48 -17.84
CA ALA A 92 14.00 -9.62 -18.47
C ALA A 92 14.27 -10.93 -17.71
N ALA A 93 15.49 -11.07 -17.17
CA ALA A 93 15.87 -12.23 -16.36
C ALA A 93 15.64 -12.02 -14.84
N HIS A 94 15.15 -10.85 -14.42
CA HIS A 94 15.04 -10.42 -13.02
C HIS A 94 16.32 -10.65 -12.21
N ALA A 95 17.48 -10.41 -12.83
CA ALA A 95 18.78 -10.76 -12.29
C ALA A 95 19.74 -9.58 -12.33
N VAL A 96 20.61 -9.47 -11.34
CA VAL A 96 21.74 -8.54 -11.36
C VAL A 96 23.00 -9.36 -11.59
N THR A 97 23.72 -9.03 -12.66
CA THR A 97 24.96 -9.72 -13.03
C THR A 97 26.14 -8.76 -12.92
N PHE A 98 27.27 -9.29 -12.50
CA PHE A 98 28.53 -8.58 -12.45
C PHE A 98 29.67 -9.56 -12.67
N THR A 99 30.79 -9.05 -13.14
CA THR A 99 32.02 -9.82 -13.31
C THR A 99 33.00 -9.44 -12.20
N PRO A 100 33.56 -10.39 -11.44
CA PRO A 100 34.59 -10.12 -10.44
C PRO A 100 35.82 -9.43 -11.05
N ARG A 101 36.55 -8.64 -10.25
CA ARG A 101 37.82 -8.04 -10.67
C ARG A 101 38.89 -9.10 -10.96
N SER A 102 38.94 -10.14 -10.13
CA SER A 102 39.84 -11.29 -10.28
C SER A 102 39.07 -12.60 -10.01
N PRO A 103 39.46 -13.74 -10.62
CA PRO A 103 38.76 -15.02 -10.41
C PRO A 103 38.78 -15.50 -8.94
N GLU A 104 39.80 -15.09 -8.18
CA GLU A 104 39.97 -15.41 -6.75
C GLU A 104 38.98 -14.64 -5.86
N GLU A 105 38.48 -13.48 -6.31
CA GLU A 105 37.51 -12.65 -5.59
C GLU A 105 36.05 -13.21 -5.65
N SER A 106 35.79 -14.22 -6.48
CA SER A 106 34.45 -14.83 -6.62
C SER A 106 33.88 -15.37 -5.29
N THR A 107 34.71 -15.98 -4.46
CA THR A 107 34.31 -16.53 -3.16
C THR A 107 33.99 -15.43 -2.14
N PRO A 108 34.87 -14.42 -1.90
CA PRO A 108 34.54 -13.33 -1.00
C PRO A 108 33.40 -12.45 -1.50
N ASP A 109 33.20 -12.31 -2.81
CA ASP A 109 32.06 -11.60 -3.41
C ASP A 109 30.73 -12.25 -3.01
N LEU A 110 30.62 -13.57 -3.18
CA LEU A 110 29.44 -14.33 -2.76
C LEU A 110 29.19 -14.22 -1.25
N ALA A 111 30.26 -14.23 -0.44
CA ALA A 111 30.15 -14.06 1.00
C ALA A 111 29.69 -12.66 1.41
N ALA A 112 30.10 -11.61 0.68
CA ALA A 112 29.65 -10.24 0.90
C ALA A 112 28.17 -10.08 0.52
N ILE A 113 27.76 -10.66 -0.60
CA ILE A 113 26.37 -10.60 -1.08
C ILE A 113 25.42 -11.39 -0.16
N ALA A 114 25.86 -12.55 0.33
CA ALA A 114 25.07 -13.35 1.27
C ALA A 114 24.77 -12.62 2.59
N LYS A 115 25.62 -11.66 2.99
CA LYS A 115 25.44 -10.83 4.20
C LYS A 115 24.55 -9.61 3.98
N MET A 116 24.15 -9.31 2.74
CA MET A 116 23.33 -8.14 2.45
C MET A 116 21.92 -8.29 3.05
N PRO A 117 21.33 -7.17 3.51
CA PRO A 117 19.98 -7.18 4.05
C PRO A 117 18.97 -7.54 2.95
N ARG A 118 18.05 -8.46 3.28
CA ARG A 118 16.93 -8.85 2.43
C ARG A 118 15.66 -8.16 2.92
N ALA A 119 14.89 -7.58 2.00
CA ALA A 119 13.57 -7.02 2.30
C ALA A 119 12.54 -8.12 2.56
N VAL A 120 12.67 -9.27 1.88
CA VAL A 120 11.80 -10.44 2.09
C VAL A 120 12.60 -11.75 2.16
N PRO A 121 12.10 -12.78 2.87
CA PRO A 121 12.70 -14.11 2.79
C PRO A 121 12.72 -14.63 1.35
N GLY A 122 13.88 -15.11 0.89
CA GLY A 122 14.04 -15.65 -0.46
C GLY A 122 14.10 -14.59 -1.58
N GLU A 123 14.35 -13.32 -1.25
CA GLU A 123 14.36 -12.23 -2.23
C GLU A 123 15.36 -12.42 -3.38
N PHE A 124 16.58 -12.87 -3.07
CA PHE A 124 17.61 -13.14 -4.07
C PHE A 124 18.47 -14.33 -3.65
N ASP A 125 19.02 -15.01 -4.65
CA ASP A 125 20.04 -16.04 -4.50
C ASP A 125 21.31 -15.60 -5.23
N ALA A 126 22.46 -15.90 -4.64
CA ALA A 126 23.76 -15.51 -5.16
C ALA A 126 24.53 -16.78 -5.55
N ALA A 127 24.71 -16.97 -6.85
CA ALA A 127 25.44 -18.11 -7.40
C ALA A 127 26.45 -17.64 -8.44
N ALA A 128 27.62 -18.30 -8.47
CA ALA A 128 28.58 -18.12 -9.54
C ALA A 128 28.02 -18.76 -10.82
N ARG A 129 27.94 -17.98 -11.90
CA ARG A 129 27.62 -18.52 -13.22
C ARG A 129 28.93 -19.03 -13.86
N PRO A 130 28.95 -20.24 -14.45
CA PRO A 130 30.16 -20.78 -15.08
C PRO A 130 30.65 -19.99 -16.30
N ASP A 131 29.91 -18.99 -16.76
CA ASP A 131 30.20 -18.23 -17.99
C ASP A 131 30.90 -16.87 -17.77
N GLY A 132 31.40 -16.58 -16.55
CA GLY A 132 32.29 -15.43 -16.28
C GLY A 132 31.78 -14.41 -15.28
#